data_AF-A0A5D0GMQ5-F1
#
_entry.id   AF-A0A5D0GMQ5-F1
#
_cell.length_a   1.000
_cell.length_b   1.000
_cell.length_c   1.000
_cell.angle_alpha   90.00
_cell.angle_beta   90.00
_cell.angle_gamma   90.00
#
_symmetry.space_group_name_H-M   'P 1'
#
loop_
_entity.id
_entity.type
_entity.pdbx_description
1 polymer ?
#
loop_
_entity_poly.entity_id
_entity_poly.type
_entity_poly.pdbx_seq_one_letter_code
_entity_poly.pdbx_strand_id
1 'polypeptide(L)'
;MSKKVVSICLSVIFLLFIVTPTVIMIVDDSIDISIIYSTSEEEERGHEKLKDVLYSKEVSNESDLVFTSAENNLGYCFKKYPKPHLNLISPPPQKNI
;
A
#
# COMPACT_ATOMS: atom_id res chain seq x y z
N MET A 1 13.36 33.79 29.77
CA MET A 1 14.07 32.70 29.06
C MET A 1 13.16 31.54 28.64
N SER A 2 12.19 31.12 29.47
CA SER A 2 11.28 29.98 29.19
C SER A 2 10.54 30.03 27.84
N LYS A 3 9.99 31.19 27.45
CA LYS A 3 9.27 31.37 26.18
C LYS A 3 10.11 31.02 24.94
N LYS A 4 11.41 31.34 24.96
CA LYS A 4 12.34 31.03 23.87
C LYS A 4 12.65 29.53 23.83
N VAL A 5 12.84 28.92 24.99
CA VAL A 5 13.06 27.46 25.12
C VAL A 5 11.85 26.68 24.59
N VAL A 6 10.64 27.05 24.97
CA VAL A 6 9.40 26.41 24.47
C VAL A 6 9.29 26.54 22.95
N SER A 7 9.58 27.73 22.41
CA SER A 7 9.58 27.96 20.96
C SER A 7 10.62 27.08 20.23
N ILE A 8 11.82 26.93 20.79
CA ILE A 8 12.86 26.08 20.22
C ILE A 8 12.46 24.61 20.30
N CYS A 9 11.93 24.14 21.44
CA CYS A 9 11.46 22.77 21.60
C CYS A 9 10.36 22.42 20.59
N LEU A 10 9.37 23.30 20.41
CA LEU A 10 8.31 23.08 19.41
C LEU A 10 8.87 23.06 17.98
N SER A 11 9.82 23.94 17.68
CA SER A 11 10.47 23.96 16.36
C SER A 11 11.26 22.68 16.08
N VAL A 12 11.94 22.13 17.08
CA VAL A 12 12.68 20.85 16.97
C VAL A 12 11.72 19.68 16.78
N ILE A 13 10.63 19.63 17.55
CA ILE A 13 9.60 18.59 17.40
C ILE A 13 9.00 18.63 15.99
N PHE A 14 8.69 19.82 15.49
CA PHE A 14 8.14 19.99 14.14
C PHE A 14 9.14 19.56 13.06
N LEU A 15 10.42 19.90 13.23
CA LEU A 15 11.48 19.46 12.33
C LEU A 15 11.63 17.93 12.31
N LEU A 16 11.62 17.29 13.49
CA LEU A 16 11.66 15.83 13.58
C LEU A 16 10.47 15.21 12.86
N PHE A 17 9.26 15.76 13.02
CA PHE A 17 8.06 15.22 12.40
C PHE A 17 8.15 15.19 10.86
N ILE A 18 8.69 16.25 10.26
CA ILE A 18 8.89 16.33 8.80
C ILE A 18 9.98 15.36 8.31
N VAL A 19 11.05 15.21 9.09
CA VAL A 19 12.23 14.40 8.70
C VAL A 19 12.05 12.91 9.01
N THR A 20 11.08 12.55 9.86
CA THR A 20 10.81 11.16 10.27
C THR A 20 10.62 10.19 9.09
N PRO A 21 9.70 10.42 8.13
CA PRO A 21 9.51 9.48 7.02
C PRO A 21 10.74 9.34 6.12
N THR A 22 11.53 10.41 5.97
CA THR A 22 12.77 10.40 5.19
C THR A 22 13.87 9.61 5.89
N VAL A 23 13.99 9.72 7.22
CA VAL A 23 14.97 8.92 7.99
C VAL A 23 14.60 7.45 7.99
N ILE A 24 13.31 7.11 8.15
CA ILE A 24 12.84 5.71 8.11
C ILE A 24 13.18 5.08 6.76
N MET A 25 12.92 5.81 5.66
CA MET A 25 13.25 5.36 4.31
C MET A 25 14.75 5.15 4.07
N ILE A 26 15.63 5.89 4.77
CA ILE A 26 17.09 5.71 4.64
C ILE A 26 17.59 4.53 5.48
N VAL A 27 16.96 4.26 6.62
CA VAL A 27 17.39 3.21 7.56
C VAL A 27 17.00 1.83 7.06
N ASP A 28 15.81 1.70 6.46
CA ASP A 28 15.29 0.41 6.00
C ASP A 28 14.33 0.57 4.81
N ASP A 29 14.76 0.09 3.64
CA ASP A 29 13.98 0.12 2.39
C ASP A 29 12.80 -0.87 2.39
N SER A 30 12.71 -1.77 3.38
CA SER A 30 11.63 -2.76 3.47
C SER A 30 10.37 -2.24 4.16
N ILE A 31 10.46 -1.06 4.81
CA ILE A 31 9.35 -0.47 5.55
C ILE A 31 8.46 0.35 4.60
N ASP A 32 7.19 -0.03 4.50
CA ASP A 32 6.21 0.69 3.69
C ASP A 32 5.74 1.97 4.39
N ILE A 33 6.22 3.12 3.90
CA ILE A 33 5.85 4.46 4.37
C ILE A 33 4.49 4.94 3.82
N SER A 34 3.87 4.25 2.87
CA SER A 34 2.61 4.66 2.23
C SER A 34 1.46 4.79 3.23
N ILE A 35 1.45 3.96 4.28
CA ILE A 35 0.46 3.98 5.35
C ILE A 35 0.51 5.32 6.11
N ILE A 36 1.71 5.81 6.43
CA ILE A 36 1.90 7.07 7.17
C ILE A 36 1.39 8.26 6.34
N TYR A 37 1.66 8.26 5.03
CA TYR A 37 1.15 9.28 4.12
C TYR A 37 -0.35 9.17 3.89
N SER A 38 -0.89 7.95 3.77
CA SER A 38 -2.32 7.69 3.60
C SER A 38 -3.15 8.16 4.79
N THR A 39 -2.66 7.95 6.03
CA THR A 39 -3.31 8.46 7.24
C THR A 39 -3.23 9.98 7.35
N SER A 40 -2.24 10.63 6.76
CA SER A 40 -2.13 12.10 6.75
C SER A 40 -3.01 12.77 5.69
N GLU A 41 -3.28 12.11 4.55
CA GLU A 41 -4.19 12.58 3.50
C GLU A 41 -5.67 12.53 3.93
N GLU A 42 -5.94 11.77 4.98
CA GLU A 42 -7.28 11.43 5.41
C GLU A 42 -8.10 12.64 5.95
N GLU A 43 -7.51 13.82 6.17
CA GLU A 43 -8.25 15.06 6.51
C GLU A 43 -9.10 15.62 5.35
N GLU A 44 -8.80 15.30 4.09
CA GLU A 44 -9.52 15.83 2.92
C GLU A 44 -10.90 15.16 2.71
N ARG A 45 -11.12 13.99 3.30
CA ARG A 45 -12.34 13.16 3.15
C ARG A 45 -13.37 13.43 4.25
N GLY A 46 -13.84 14.67 4.35
CA GLY A 46 -14.69 15.15 5.45
C GLY A 46 -16.07 14.48 5.63
N HIS A 47 -16.55 13.67 4.68
CA HIS A 47 -17.92 13.13 4.71
C HIS A 47 -18.09 11.64 4.38
N GLU A 48 -17.06 10.96 3.90
CA GLU A 48 -17.15 9.57 3.41
C GLU A 48 -16.75 8.52 4.46
N LYS A 49 -15.98 8.91 5.49
CA LYS A 49 -15.52 8.01 6.55
C LYS A 49 -16.60 7.38 7.42
N LEU A 50 -17.74 8.04 7.60
CA LEU A 50 -18.82 7.50 8.43
C LEU A 50 -19.37 6.18 7.87
N LYS A 51 -19.23 5.94 6.56
CA LYS A 51 -19.63 4.68 5.93
C LYS A 51 -18.59 3.59 6.10
N ASP A 52 -17.31 3.93 6.03
CA ASP A 52 -16.20 2.96 6.14
C ASP A 52 -15.94 2.52 7.59
N VAL A 53 -16.14 3.42 8.57
CA VAL A 53 -16.05 3.10 10.01
C VAL A 53 -17.15 2.11 10.45
N LEU A 54 -18.27 2.04 9.73
CA LEU A 54 -19.34 1.09 10.04
C LEU A 54 -18.99 -0.35 9.58
N TYR A 55 -18.06 -0.49 8.64
CA TYR A 55 -17.53 -1.78 8.16
C TYR A 55 -16.30 -2.28 8.93
N SER A 56 -15.66 -1.45 9.77
CA SER A 56 -14.44 -1.84 10.50
C SER A 56 -14.70 -2.56 11.84
N LYS A 57 -15.97 -2.73 12.23
CA LYS A 57 -16.33 -3.52 13.40
C LYS A 57 -16.36 -5.00 13.04
N GLU A 58 -15.20 -5.61 12.79
CA GLU A 58 -14.87 -7.04 13.02
C GLU A 58 -13.44 -7.37 12.53
N VAL A 59 -12.39 -6.67 12.99
CA VAL A 59 -11.07 -7.33 13.17
C VAL A 59 -10.39 -6.71 14.36
N SER A 60 -10.77 -7.17 15.55
CA SER A 60 -9.92 -7.06 16.73
C SER A 60 -8.61 -7.77 16.45
N ASN A 61 -7.50 -7.09 16.76
CA ASN A 61 -6.22 -7.65 17.15
C ASN A 61 -5.70 -8.81 16.27
N GLU A 62 -4.74 -8.49 15.43
CA GLU A 62 -3.40 -9.09 15.42
C GLU A 62 -2.68 -8.35 14.28
N SER A 63 -1.60 -7.68 14.64
CA SER A 63 -0.62 -7.15 13.71
C SER A 63 0.01 -8.31 12.95
N ASP A 64 -0.72 -8.87 11.98
CA ASP A 64 -0.17 -9.85 11.07
C ASP A 64 0.54 -9.07 9.95
N LEU A 65 1.70 -8.49 10.32
CA LEU A 65 2.74 -8.16 9.36
C LEU A 65 3.24 -9.48 8.79
N VAL A 66 2.45 -10.08 7.91
CA VAL A 66 2.87 -11.22 7.11
C VAL A 66 3.95 -10.69 6.18
N PHE A 67 5.20 -10.78 6.64
CA PHE A 67 6.36 -10.61 5.79
C PHE A 67 6.34 -11.78 4.82
N THR A 68 5.58 -11.61 3.75
CA THR A 68 5.59 -12.56 2.64
C THR A 68 6.94 -12.34 2.01
N SER A 69 7.93 -13.14 2.41
CA SER A 69 9.16 -13.29 1.65
C SER A 69 8.73 -13.94 0.35
N ALA A 70 8.29 -13.10 -0.59
CA ALA A 70 7.91 -13.52 -1.92
C ALA A 70 9.22 -13.97 -2.55
N GLU A 71 9.52 -15.27 -2.48
CA GLU A 71 10.52 -15.86 -3.33
C GLU A 71 10.15 -15.46 -4.76
N ASN A 72 10.99 -14.60 -5.34
CA ASN A 72 10.85 -14.09 -6.68
C ASN A 72 11.05 -15.25 -7.66
N ASN A 73 10.07 -16.12 -7.79
CA ASN A 73 10.01 -17.21 -8.74
C ASN A 73 9.69 -16.66 -10.14
N LEU A 74 10.46 -15.64 -10.58
CA LEU A 74 10.48 -15.14 -11.95
C LEU A 74 11.29 -16.10 -12.83
N GLY A 75 10.97 -17.39 -12.75
CA GLY A 75 11.53 -18.42 -13.62
C GLY A 75 10.96 -18.25 -15.03
N TYR A 76 11.84 -18.02 -15.99
CA TYR A 76 11.45 -18.02 -17.40
C TYR A 76 11.03 -19.45 -17.81
N CYS A 77 9.74 -19.64 -18.05
CA CYS A 77 9.20 -20.90 -18.58
C CYS A 77 9.11 -20.81 -20.11
N PHE A 78 10.02 -21.49 -20.82
CA PHE A 78 9.93 -21.64 -22.27
C PHE A 78 8.72 -22.50 -22.64
N LYS A 79 7.65 -21.87 -23.14
CA LYS A 79 6.44 -22.57 -23.57
C LYS A 79 6.71 -23.29 -24.90
N LYS A 80 6.99 -24.58 -24.84
CA LYS A 80 7.09 -25.46 -26.01
C LYS A 80 5.68 -25.87 -26.47
N TYR A 81 5.00 -24.98 -27.19
CA TYR A 81 3.67 -25.29 -27.73
C TYR A 81 3.79 -26.19 -28.98
N PRO A 82 2.97 -27.24 -29.09
CA PRO A 82 2.81 -27.96 -30.35
C PRO A 82 2.17 -27.05 -31.40
N LYS A 83 2.42 -27.32 -32.69
CA LYS A 83 1.81 -26.56 -33.78
C LYS A 83 0.28 -26.64 -33.66
N PRO A 84 -0.43 -25.49 -33.55
CA PRO A 84 -1.88 -25.51 -33.47
C PRO A 84 -2.47 -26.09 -34.75
N HIS A 85 -3.49 -26.93 -34.60
CA HIS A 85 -4.26 -27.44 -35.73
C HIS A 85 -5.13 -26.30 -36.28
N LEU A 86 -4.60 -25.58 -37.28
CA LEU A 86 -5.26 -24.44 -37.94
C LEU A 86 -6.66 -24.75 -38.52
N ASN A 87 -7.01 -26.03 -38.63
CA ASN A 87 -8.26 -26.49 -39.21
C ASN A 87 -9.40 -26.66 -38.18
N LEU A 88 -9.15 -26.43 -36.87
CA LEU A 88 -10.19 -26.40 -35.83
C LEU A 88 -10.51 -24.96 -35.41
N ILE A 89 -10.97 -24.16 -36.37
CA ILE A 89 -11.49 -22.83 -36.07
C ILE A 89 -12.95 -23.04 -35.64
N SER A 90 -13.22 -22.99 -34.34
CA SER A 90 -14.60 -23.02 -33.85
C SER A 90 -15.33 -21.79 -34.36
N PRO A 91 -16.53 -21.93 -34.94
CA PRO A 91 -17.31 -20.76 -35.35
C PRO A 91 -17.63 -19.90 -34.12
N PRO A 92 -17.74 -18.57 -34.30
CA PRO A 92 -18.12 -17.67 -33.22
C PRO A 92 -19.49 -18.08 -32.65
N PRO A 93 -19.69 -17.95 -31.32
CA PRO A 93 -20.96 -18.33 -30.69
C PRO A 93 -22.12 -17.52 -31.28
N GLN A 94 -23.24 -18.18 -31.56
CA GLN A 94 -24.43 -17.51 -32.04
C GLN A 94 -24.97 -16.59 -30.95
N LYS A 95 -25.13 -15.31 -31.32
CA LYS A 95 -25.78 -14.32 -30.45
C LYS A 95 -27.28 -14.51 -30.56
N ASN A 96 -27.90 -15.11 -29.53
CA ASN A 96 -29.35 -15.11 -29.38
C ASN A 96 -29.78 -13.69 -29.00
N ILE A 97 -30.48 -13.00 -29.90
CA ILE A 97 -31.19 -11.75 -29.64
C ILE A 97 -32.67 -12.09 -29.47
#